data_AF-A0A1Y1M6F2-F1
#
_entry.id   AF-A0A1Y1M6F2-F1
#
_cell.length_a   1.000
_cell.length_b   1.000
_cell.length_c   1.000
_cell.angle_alpha   90.00
_cell.angle_beta   90.00
_cell.angle_gamma   90.00
#
_symmetry.space_group_name_H-M   'P 1'
#
loop_
_entity.id
_entity.type
_entity.pdbx_description
1 polymer ?
#
loop_
_entity_poly.entity_id
_entity_poly.type
_entity_poly.pdbx_seq_one_letter_code
_entity_poly.pdbx_strand_id
1 'polypeptide(L)'
;PFLAVLNYNITSKQDFPSPSILLMGKRLRSTLLVAKSILIPKYSAKKVKQTLKCKQHKQKVHYDKKSKKLSKLCPRQKILMQQGMRHWKPATVIQESGPNDYLVNL
;
A
#
# COMPACT_ATOMS: atom_id res chain seq x y z
N PRO A 1 -3.29 17.43 16.70
CA PRO A 1 -3.25 16.08 16.09
C PRO A 1 -4.19 15.90 14.87
N PHE A 2 -5.49 16.21 14.99
CA PHE A 2 -6.49 15.92 13.95
C PHE A 2 -6.30 16.67 12.62
N LEU A 3 -5.73 17.89 12.67
CA LEU A 3 -5.51 18.71 11.49
C LEU A 3 -4.51 18.06 10.50
N ALA A 4 -3.48 17.38 11.01
CA ALA A 4 -2.50 16.69 10.18
C ALA A 4 -3.15 15.53 9.39
N VAL A 5 -4.01 14.76 10.04
CA VAL A 5 -4.78 13.67 9.40
C VAL A 5 -5.74 14.22 8.35
N LEU A 6 -6.44 15.31 8.66
CA LEU A 6 -7.31 15.98 7.70
C LEU A 6 -6.52 16.43 6.47
N ASN A 7 -5.38 17.11 6.67
CA ASN A 7 -4.52 17.60 5.60
C ASN A 7 -3.98 16.46 4.72
N TYR A 8 -3.54 15.36 5.33
CA TYR A 8 -3.14 14.16 4.58
C TYR A 8 -4.29 13.62 3.71
N ASN A 9 -5.50 13.53 4.26
CA ASN A 9 -6.65 12.97 3.56
C ASN A 9 -7.19 13.84 2.41
N ILE A 10 -6.96 15.16 2.45
CA ILE A 10 -7.38 16.08 1.39
C ILE A 10 -6.30 16.33 0.34
N THR A 11 -5.05 15.90 0.59
CA THR A 11 -3.93 16.13 -0.32
C THR A 11 -3.94 15.08 -1.44
N SER A 12 -4.02 15.54 -2.69
CA SER A 12 -3.86 14.69 -3.87
C SER A 12 -2.39 14.33 -4.06
N LYS A 13 -2.11 13.10 -4.48
CA LYS A 13 -0.78 12.71 -4.97
C LYS A 13 -0.73 12.99 -6.48
N GLN A 14 0.45 13.24 -7.05
CA GLN A 14 0.64 13.66 -8.45
C GLN A 14 -0.31 12.96 -9.45
N ASP A 15 -0.43 11.63 -9.38
CA ASP A 15 -1.26 10.85 -10.31
C ASP A 15 -2.54 10.26 -9.69
N PHE A 16 -2.84 10.57 -8.42
CA PHE A 16 -3.92 9.96 -7.66
C PHE A 16 -4.79 10.99 -6.92
N PRO A 17 -6.12 10.85 -6.99
CA PRO A 17 -7.03 11.66 -6.20
C PRO A 17 -6.75 11.47 -4.69
N SER A 18 -7.10 12.48 -3.91
CA SER A 18 -6.85 12.46 -2.47
C SER A 18 -7.60 11.31 -1.78
N PRO A 19 -7.11 10.83 -0.62
CA PRO A 19 -7.77 9.75 0.12
C PRO A 19 -9.26 9.98 0.39
N SER A 20 -9.66 11.22 0.72
CA SER A 20 -11.07 11.55 0.96
C SER A 20 -11.93 11.37 -0.28
N ILE A 21 -11.37 11.71 -1.44
CA ILE A 21 -12.03 11.59 -2.73
C ILE A 21 -12.13 10.12 -3.13
N LEU A 22 -11.09 9.33 -2.87
CA LEU A 22 -11.11 7.88 -3.10
C LEU A 22 -12.19 7.17 -2.27
N LEU A 23 -12.35 7.58 -1.02
CA LEU A 23 -13.30 6.97 -0.09
C LEU A 23 -14.74 7.47 -0.30
N MET A 24 -14.92 8.80 -0.42
CA MET A 24 -16.23 9.45 -0.36
C MET A 24 -16.67 10.13 -1.67
N GLY A 25 -15.82 10.16 -2.71
CA GLY A 25 -16.11 10.85 -3.96
C GLY A 25 -16.14 12.38 -3.86
N LYS A 26 -15.71 12.95 -2.73
CA LYS A 26 -15.69 14.39 -2.45
C LYS A 26 -14.44 14.81 -1.67
N ARG A 27 -14.13 16.11 -1.69
CA ARG A 27 -13.10 16.69 -0.82
C ARG A 27 -13.73 17.08 0.53
N LEU A 28 -12.98 16.90 1.61
CA LEU A 28 -13.39 17.40 2.93
C LEU A 28 -13.13 18.91 3.04
N ARG A 29 -13.92 19.58 3.89
CA ARG A 29 -13.70 20.98 4.23
C ARG A 29 -12.41 21.11 5.04
N SER A 30 -11.54 22.05 4.68
CA SER A 30 -10.31 22.37 5.39
C SER A 30 -10.28 23.85 5.78
N THR A 31 -9.17 24.29 6.38
CA THR A 31 -8.90 25.70 6.69
C THR A 31 -8.72 26.55 5.43
N LEU A 32 -8.39 25.93 4.30
CA LEU A 32 -8.33 26.61 3.01
C LEU A 32 -9.74 26.81 2.47
N LEU A 33 -9.97 27.98 1.87
CA LEU A 33 -11.22 28.27 1.18
C LEU A 33 -11.32 27.37 -0.06
N VAL A 34 -12.39 26.59 -0.12
CA VAL A 34 -12.67 25.67 -1.22
C VAL A 34 -14.08 25.92 -1.73
N ALA A 35 -14.28 25.86 -3.04
CA ALA A 35 -15.60 25.97 -3.65
C ALA A 35 -16.57 24.91 -3.10
N LYS A 36 -17.79 25.32 -2.72
CA LYS A 36 -18.83 24.45 -2.17
C LYS A 36 -19.15 23.25 -3.09
N SER A 37 -19.01 23.44 -4.40
CA SER A 37 -19.26 22.39 -5.40
C SER A 37 -18.32 21.17 -5.27
N ILE A 38 -17.15 21.31 -4.66
CA ILE A 38 -16.16 20.22 -4.49
C ILE A 38 -16.44 19.42 -3.20
N LEU A 39 -17.23 19.99 -2.27
CA LEU A 39 -17.69 19.32 -1.05
C LEU A 39 -18.85 18.35 -1.32
N ILE A 40 -19.45 18.43 -2.51
CA ILE A 40 -20.53 17.56 -2.96
C ILE A 40 -19.90 16.42 -3.77
N PRO A 41 -20.29 15.15 -3.53
CA PRO A 41 -19.76 14.03 -4.29
C PRO A 41 -20.21 14.12 -5.76
N LYS A 42 -19.26 14.35 -6.66
CA LYS A 42 -19.55 14.57 -8.10
C LYS A 42 -19.64 13.27 -8.91
N TYR A 43 -19.08 12.16 -8.41
CA TYR A 43 -19.00 10.90 -9.13
C TYR A 43 -19.12 9.69 -8.20
N SER A 44 -19.49 8.54 -8.77
CA SER A 44 -19.56 7.30 -8.00
C SER A 44 -18.16 6.80 -7.63
N ALA A 45 -17.92 6.58 -6.34
CA ALA A 45 -16.68 6.00 -5.83
C ALA A 45 -16.33 4.65 -6.50
N LYS A 46 -17.35 3.93 -6.99
CA LYS A 46 -17.21 2.68 -7.75
C LYS A 46 -16.35 2.83 -9.01
N LYS A 47 -16.58 3.89 -9.81
CA LYS A 47 -15.82 4.13 -11.05
C LYS A 47 -14.34 4.38 -10.75
N VAL A 48 -14.06 5.20 -9.74
CA VAL A 48 -12.67 5.48 -9.32
C VAL A 48 -11.98 4.23 -8.79
N LYS A 49 -12.69 3.39 -8.02
CA LYS A 49 -12.17 2.11 -7.55
C LYS A 49 -11.80 1.18 -8.72
N GLN A 50 -12.61 1.15 -9.78
CA GLN A 50 -12.29 0.38 -10.99
C GLN A 50 -11.04 0.91 -11.69
N THR A 51 -10.93 2.23 -11.88
CA THR A 51 -9.73 2.85 -12.47
C THR A 51 -8.47 2.53 -11.66
N LEU A 52 -8.57 2.56 -10.33
CA LEU A 52 -7.47 2.17 -9.45
C LEU A 52 -7.06 0.70 -9.64
N LYS A 53 -8.02 -0.22 -9.71
CA LYS A 53 -7.73 -1.64 -9.97
C LYS A 53 -7.00 -1.82 -11.31
N CYS A 54 -7.41 -1.11 -12.35
CA CYS A 54 -6.72 -1.16 -13.64
C CYS A 54 -5.28 -0.64 -13.53
N LYS A 55 -5.05 0.46 -12.81
CA LYS A 55 -3.68 0.99 -12.56
C LYS A 55 -2.84 0.00 -11.76
N GLN A 56 -3.38 -0.60 -10.69
CA GLN A 56 -2.71 -1.62 -9.90
C GLN A 56 -2.35 -2.85 -10.73
N HIS A 57 -3.25 -3.28 -11.62
CA HIS A 57 -2.98 -4.39 -12.53
C HIS A 57 -1.84 -4.06 -13.50
N LYS A 58 -1.83 -2.86 -14.11
CA LYS A 58 -0.71 -2.42 -14.96
C LYS A 58 0.61 -2.42 -14.20
N GLN A 59 0.63 -1.86 -12.98
CA GLN A 59 1.82 -1.85 -12.12
C GLN A 59 2.32 -3.26 -11.83
N LYS A 60 1.40 -4.19 -11.49
CA LYS A 60 1.72 -5.61 -11.28
C LYS A 60 2.35 -6.23 -12.53
N VAL A 61 1.76 -6.04 -13.70
CA VAL A 61 2.29 -6.58 -14.96
C VAL A 61 3.71 -6.06 -15.22
N HIS A 62 3.98 -4.77 -14.98
CA HIS A 62 5.33 -4.22 -15.14
C HIS A 62 6.33 -4.75 -14.12
N TYR A 63 5.90 -4.95 -12.87
CA TYR A 63 6.71 -5.55 -11.83
C TYR A 63 7.06 -7.01 -12.16
N ASP A 64 6.06 -7.80 -12.53
CA ASP A 64 6.20 -9.23 -12.84
C ASP A 64 7.14 -9.48 -14.03
N LYS A 65 7.27 -8.52 -14.98
CA LYS A 65 8.22 -8.60 -16.10
C LYS A 65 9.69 -8.64 -15.65
N LYS A 66 10.05 -7.91 -14.59
CA LYS A 66 11.44 -7.80 -14.10
C LYS A 66 11.69 -8.64 -12.84
N SER A 67 10.63 -9.09 -12.16
CA SER A 67 10.74 -9.85 -10.92
C SER A 67 11.22 -11.27 -11.18
N LYS A 68 12.22 -11.72 -10.40
CA LYS A 68 12.58 -13.13 -10.32
C LYS A 68 11.64 -13.82 -9.32
N LYS A 69 11.15 -15.01 -9.66
CA LYS A 69 10.40 -15.84 -8.71
C LYS A 69 11.39 -16.47 -7.73
N LEU A 70 11.22 -16.19 -6.44
CA LEU A 70 12.01 -16.83 -5.38
C LEU A 70 11.42 -18.20 -5.08
N SER A 71 12.28 -19.19 -4.83
CA SER A 71 11.88 -20.49 -4.33
C SER A 71 11.36 -20.36 -2.91
N LYS A 72 10.28 -21.08 -2.59
CA LYS A 72 9.76 -21.16 -1.22
C LYS A 72 10.80 -21.78 -0.29
N LEU A 73 10.86 -21.28 0.93
CA LEU A 73 11.72 -21.84 1.97
C LEU A 73 11.02 -23.03 2.63
N CYS A 74 11.74 -24.12 2.83
CA CYS A 74 11.20 -25.30 3.48
C CYS A 74 11.22 -25.15 5.02
N PRO A 75 10.25 -25.75 5.74
CA PRO A 75 10.35 -25.91 7.19
C PRO A 75 11.67 -26.58 7.56
N ARG A 76 12.30 -26.11 8.64
CA ARG A 76 13.62 -26.52 9.16
C ARG A 76 14.82 -26.11 8.30
N GLN A 77 14.63 -25.30 7.25
CA GLN A 77 15.74 -24.74 6.49
C GLN A 77 16.51 -23.70 7.31
N LYS A 78 17.85 -23.80 7.31
CA LYS A 78 18.73 -22.79 7.91
C LYS A 78 18.83 -21.59 6.97
N ILE A 79 18.59 -20.41 7.52
CA ILE A 79 18.64 -19.13 6.81
C ILE A 79 19.45 -18.12 7.61
N LEU A 80 19.83 -17.01 6.97
CA LEU A 80 20.40 -15.85 7.65
C LEU A 80 19.35 -14.74 7.71
N MET A 81 19.03 -14.28 8.91
CA MET A 81 18.12 -13.17 9.15
C MET A 81 18.90 -11.90 9.44
N GLN A 82 18.58 -10.83 8.72
CA GLN A 82 19.17 -9.52 8.96
C GLN A 82 18.49 -8.85 10.17
N GLN A 83 19.25 -8.64 11.24
CA GLN A 83 18.85 -7.85 12.39
C GLN A 83 19.51 -6.45 12.31
N GLY A 84 18.70 -5.42 12.13
CA GLY A 84 19.18 -4.05 11.95
C GLY A 84 19.88 -3.84 10.60
N MET A 85 20.90 -2.98 10.54
CA MET A 85 21.47 -2.56 9.26
C MET A 85 22.45 -3.57 8.64
N ARG A 86 23.27 -4.30 9.42
CA ARG A 86 24.32 -5.17 8.87
C ARG A 86 24.60 -6.46 9.64
N HIS A 87 23.81 -6.79 10.66
CA HIS A 87 24.04 -8.00 11.44
C HIS A 87 23.20 -9.16 10.89
N TRP A 88 23.87 -10.15 10.31
CA TRP A 88 23.22 -11.38 9.86
C TRP A 88 23.35 -12.44 10.95
N LYS A 89 22.22 -12.96 11.44
CA LYS A 89 22.20 -14.05 12.41
C LYS A 89 21.62 -15.32 11.78
N PRO A 90 22.16 -16.50 12.10
CA PRO A 90 21.54 -17.75 11.69
C PRO A 90 20.15 -17.87 12.33
N ALA A 91 19.20 -18.38 11.57
CA ALA A 91 17.85 -18.68 12.00
C ALA A 91 17.34 -19.93 11.27
N THR A 92 16.32 -20.57 11.82
CA THR A 92 15.70 -21.75 11.22
C THR A 92 14.23 -21.47 10.92
N VAL A 93 13.79 -21.77 9.69
CA VAL A 93 12.39 -21.61 9.30
C VAL A 93 11.53 -22.61 10.07
N ILE A 94 10.49 -22.12 10.74
CA ILE A 94 9.50 -22.96 11.44
C ILE A 94 8.39 -23.33 10.44
N GLN A 95 7.71 -22.31 9.89
CA GLN A 95 6.55 -22.50 9.02
C GLN A 95 6.27 -21.26 8.15
N GLU A 96 5.51 -21.46 7.06
CA GLU A 96 4.95 -20.39 6.24
C GLU A 96 3.78 -19.71 6.99
N SER A 97 3.79 -18.38 7.09
CA SER A 97 2.68 -17.59 7.66
C SER A 97 1.86 -16.88 6.57
N GLY A 98 2.45 -16.63 5.40
CA GLY A 98 1.83 -15.89 4.30
C GLY A 98 2.55 -16.15 2.97
N PRO A 99 2.16 -15.48 1.88
CA PRO A 99 2.71 -15.74 0.55
C PRO A 99 4.23 -15.63 0.46
N ASN A 100 4.84 -14.70 1.22
CA ASN A 100 6.28 -14.49 1.33
C ASN A 100 6.72 -14.30 2.80
N ASP A 101 5.87 -14.68 3.74
CA ASP A 101 6.09 -14.42 5.17
C ASP A 101 6.38 -15.74 5.88
N TYR A 102 7.44 -15.77 6.68
CA TYR A 102 7.94 -16.97 7.36
C TYR A 102 8.13 -16.70 8.85
N LEU A 103 7.71 -17.66 9.67
CA LEU A 103 8.05 -17.70 11.09
C LEU A 103 9.40 -18.39 11.25
N VAL A 104 10.30 -17.77 12.00
CA VAL A 104 11.68 -18.23 12.17
C VAL A 104 12.04 -18.34 13.65
N ASN A 105 12.82 -19.36 14.00
CA ASN A 105 13.45 -19.49 15.30
C ASN A 105 14.90 -19.00 15.20
N LEU A 106 15.31 -18.13 16.12
CA LEU A 106 16.68 -17.60 16.20
C LEU A 106 17.59 -18.53 17.01
#